data_AF-A0A1A3PBT6-F1
#
_entry.id   AF-A0A1A3PBT6-F1
#
_cell.length_a   1.000
_cell.length_b   1.000
_cell.length_c   1.000
_cell.angle_alpha   90.00
_cell.angle_beta   90.00
_cell.angle_gamma   90.00
#
_symmetry.space_group_name_H-M   'P 1'
#
loop_
_entity.id
_entity.type
_entity.pdbx_description
1 polymer ?
#
loop_
_entity_poly.entity_id
_entity_poly.type
_entity_poly.pdbx_seq_one_letter_code
_entity_poly.pdbx_strand_id
1 'polypeptide(L)' 'MAIENWWDAPEIHPSEIRVGDAIGTVDADHLRYTVKMISGPQSGRRRWTFFGRDTNGRDHVSTFNDDDMVRRYAKAS' A
#
# COMPACT_ATOMS: atom_id res chain seq x y z
N MET A 1 -10.93 -3.06 -16.49
CA MET A 1 -11.91 -3.44 -15.47
C MET A 1 -11.40 -2.90 -14.15
N ALA A 2 -12.09 -1.91 -13.58
CA ALA A 2 -11.72 -1.38 -12.27
C ALA A 2 -12.05 -2.45 -11.22
N ILE A 3 -11.05 -2.90 -10.46
CA ILE A 3 -11.33 -3.70 -9.26
C ILE A 3 -11.93 -2.76 -8.22
N GLU A 4 -13.26 -2.67 -8.26
CA GLU A 4 -14.09 -1.94 -7.30
C GLU A 4 -14.26 -2.73 -5.99
N ASN A 5 -14.06 -4.05 -6.03
CA ASN A 5 -14.21 -4.92 -4.87
C ASN A 5 -12.85 -5.25 -4.23
N TRP A 6 -12.71 -4.83 -2.97
CA TRP A 6 -11.54 -5.00 -2.10
C TRP A 6 -11.10 -6.45 -1.87
N TRP A 7 -11.98 -7.43 -2.13
CA TRP A 7 -11.69 -8.87 -2.01
C TRP A 7 -10.82 -9.43 -3.14
N ASP A 8 -10.78 -8.76 -4.30
CA ASP A 8 -10.07 -9.24 -5.49
C ASP A 8 -8.68 -8.60 -5.64
N ALA A 9 -8.30 -7.72 -4.70
CA ALA A 9 -7.00 -7.07 -4.71
C ALA A 9 -5.89 -8.11 -4.43
N PRO A 10 -4.93 -8.33 -5.35
CA PRO A 10 -3.87 -9.28 -5.12
C PRO A 10 -2.99 -8.83 -3.94
N GLU A 11 -2.68 -9.79 -3.08
CA GLU A 11 -1.63 -9.67 -2.07
C GLU A 11 -0.29 -9.79 -2.77
N ILE A 12 0.50 -8.73 -2.68
CA ILE A 12 1.81 -8.64 -3.30
C ILE A 12 2.85 -8.23 -2.28
N HIS A 13 4.10 -8.52 -2.61
CA HIS A 13 5.21 -8.19 -1.75
C HIS A 13 5.43 -6.66 -1.75
N PRO A 14 5.78 -6.03 -0.61
CA PRO A 14 5.97 -4.59 -0.52
C PRO A 14 7.03 -4.03 -1.49
N SER A 15 7.99 -4.85 -1.91
CA SER A 15 8.98 -4.48 -2.93
C SER A 15 8.39 -4.25 -4.33
N GLU A 16 7.19 -4.76 -4.61
CA GLU A 16 6.51 -4.62 -5.89
C GLU A 16 5.65 -3.35 -5.98
N ILE A 17 5.45 -2.67 -4.83
CA ILE A 17 4.68 -1.42 -4.74
C ILE A 17 5.45 -0.25 -5.36
N ARG A 18 4.74 0.61 -6.10
CA ARG A 18 5.32 1.82 -6.72
C ARG A 18 4.57 3.07 -6.31
N VAL A 19 5.24 4.22 -6.45
CA VAL A 19 4.59 5.52 -6.27
C VAL A 19 3.46 5.67 -7.29
N GLY A 20 2.29 6.06 -6.82
CA GLY A 20 1.05 6.14 -7.61
C GLY A 20 0.14 4.92 -7.47
N ASP A 21 0.61 3.82 -6.87
CA ASP A 21 -0.26 2.69 -6.57
C ASP A 21 -1.23 3.01 -5.44
N ALA A 22 -2.46 2.53 -5.58
CA ALA A 22 -3.39 2.48 -4.46
C ALA A 22 -3.13 1.19 -3.69
N ILE A 23 -2.77 1.32 -2.42
CA ILE A 23 -2.62 0.18 -1.52
C ILE A 23 -3.60 0.31 -0.38
N GLY A 24 -3.84 -0.79 0.29
CA GLY A 24 -4.61 -0.78 1.51
C GLY A 24 -4.03 -1.77 2.50
N THR A 25 -4.11 -1.36 3.75
CA THR A 25 -3.63 -2.15 4.86
C THR A 25 -4.56 -3.35 5.09
N VAL A 26 -3.99 -4.45 5.56
CA VAL A 26 -4.74 -5.66 5.96
C VAL A 26 -5.28 -5.52 7.39
N ASP A 27 -5.10 -4.35 8.02
CA ASP A 27 -5.65 -4.08 9.35
C ASP A 27 -7.17 -3.82 9.29
N ALA A 28 -7.81 -3.89 10.46
CA ALA A 28 -9.26 -3.82 10.58
C ALA A 28 -9.90 -2.59 9.92
N ASP A 29 -9.15 -1.50 9.77
CA ASP A 29 -9.64 -0.24 9.19
C ASP A 29 -9.64 -0.25 7.64
N HIS A 30 -8.99 -1.25 7.00
CA HIS A 30 -8.90 -1.42 5.55
C HIS A 30 -8.63 -0.09 4.80
N LEU A 31 -7.71 0.71 5.34
CA LEU A 31 -7.49 2.07 4.85
C LEU A 31 -6.85 2.02 3.47
N ARG A 32 -7.61 2.48 2.47
CA ARG A 32 -7.14 2.61 1.08
C ARG A 32 -6.53 3.99 0.87
N TYR A 33 -5.27 4.02 0.48
CA TYR A 33 -4.58 5.27 0.14
C TYR A 33 -3.67 5.12 -1.08
N THR A 34 -3.42 6.22 -1.76
CA THR A 34 -2.50 6.27 -2.91
C THR A 34 -1.09 6.55 -2.42
N VAL A 35 -0.15 5.67 -2.71
CA VAL A 35 1.26 5.81 -2.38
C VAL A 35 1.83 7.03 -3.09
N LYS A 36 2.40 7.95 -2.31
CA LYS A 36 3.08 9.16 -2.78
C LYS A 36 4.59 9.05 -2.62
N MET A 37 5.06 8.31 -1.63
CA MET A 37 6.48 8.13 -1.38
C MET A 37 6.72 6.75 -0.75
N ILE A 38 7.84 6.15 -1.13
CA ILE A 38 8.29 4.85 -0.62
C ILE A 38 9.66 5.06 -0.01
N SER A 39 9.79 4.76 1.28
CA SER A 39 11.09 4.60 1.92
C SER A 39 11.41 3.12 1.93
N GLY A 40 12.38 2.73 1.11
CA GLY A 40 12.82 1.35 0.99
C GLY A 40 13.62 0.87 2.20
N PRO A 41 13.84 -0.45 2.33
CA PRO A 41 14.57 -1.04 3.43
C PRO A 41 16.01 -0.51 3.48
N GLN A 42 16.34 0.19 4.56
CA GLN A 42 17.69 0.66 4.81
C GLN A 42 18.54 -0.55 5.27
N SER A 43 19.74 -0.71 4.71
CA SER A 43 20.62 -1.88 4.89
C SER A 43 20.61 -2.39 6.34
N GLY A 44 20.00 -3.57 6.54
CA GLY A 44 19.86 -4.22 7.86
C GLY A 44 18.43 -4.27 8.44
N ARG A 45 17.53 -3.37 8.04
CA ARG A 45 16.11 -3.41 8.42
C ARG A 45 15.28 -3.58 7.15
N ARG A 46 14.99 -4.84 6.82
CA ARG A 46 14.10 -5.30 5.74
C ARG A 46 12.65 -4.81 5.99
N ARG A 47 12.44 -3.50 5.96
CA ARG A 47 11.21 -2.82 6.31
C ARG A 47 10.93 -1.71 5.32
N TRP A 48 9.74 -1.75 4.76
CA TRP A 48 9.21 -0.81 3.79
C TRP A 48 8.29 0.18 4.50
N THR A 49 8.50 1.47 4.28
CA THR A 49 7.57 2.51 4.78
C THR A 49 6.91 3.18 3.59
N PHE A 50 5.59 3.09 3.52
CA PHE A 50 4.78 3.75 2.51
C PHE A 50 4.13 4.98 3.09
N PHE A 51 4.27 6.08 2.38
CA PHE A 51 3.58 7.32 2.65
C PHE A 51 2.59 7.53 1.53
N GLY A 52 1.33 7.75 1.87
CA GLY A 52 0.30 7.98 0.89
C GLY A 52 -0.80 8.89 1.38
N ARG A 53 -1.74 9.17 0.49
CA ARG A 53 -2.88 10.03 0.78
C ARG A 53 -4.16 9.32 0.41
N ASP A 54 -5.12 9.33 1.32
CA ASP A 54 -6.44 8.75 1.07
C ASP A 54 -7.32 9.70 0.23
N THR A 55 -8.53 9.26 -0.08
CA THR A 55 -9.51 10.06 -0.83
C THR A 55 -10.04 11.26 -0.06
N ASN A 56 -9.94 11.27 1.27
CA ASN A 56 -10.33 12.40 2.12
C ASN A 56 -9.21 13.44 2.26
N GLY A 57 -8.05 13.22 1.62
CA GLY A 57 -6.92 14.14 1.65
C GLY A 57 -6.03 14.02 2.90
N ARG A 58 -6.21 12.99 3.71
CA ARG A 58 -5.41 12.67 4.89
C ARG A 58 -4.15 11.91 4.48
N ASP A 59 -3.04 12.28 5.09
CA ASP A 59 -1.77 11.58 4.90
C ASP A 59 -1.72 10.35 5.82
N HIS A 60 -1.31 9.23 5.24
CA HIS A 60 -1.16 7.94 5.89
C HIS A 60 0.28 7.46 5.80
N VAL A 61 0.74 6.84 6.88
CA VAL A 61 2.01 6.15 6.99
C VAL A 61 1.74 4.73 7.39
N SER A 62 2.26 3.78 6.61
CA SER A 62 2.22 2.38 6.96
C SER A 62 3.59 1.75 6.76
N THR A 63 3.92 0.85 7.66
CA THR A 63 5.23 0.23 7.73
C THR A 63 5.05 -1.28 7.69
N PHE A 64 5.70 -1.91 6.73
CA PHE A 64 5.63 -3.35 6.48
C PHE A 64 7.03 -3.94 6.55
N ASN A 65 7.16 -5.12 7.13
CA ASN A 65 8.38 -5.90 7.01
C ASN A 65 8.43 -6.55 5.62
N ASP A 66 9.59 -7.06 5.25
CA ASP A 66 9.77 -7.77 3.98
C ASP A 66 8.96 -9.07 3.92
N ASP A 67 8.70 -9.71 5.06
CA ASP A 67 7.82 -10.90 5.10
C ASP A 67 6.32 -10.53 5.07
N ASP A 68 5.97 -9.26 5.24
CA ASP A 68 4.56 -8.84 5.24
C ASP A 68 4.02 -8.73 3.82
N MET A 69 2.71 -8.96 3.67
CA MET A 69 2.00 -8.82 2.40
C MET A 69 1.17 -7.55 2.38
N VAL A 70 1.08 -6.92 1.22
CA VAL A 70 0.31 -5.69 0.99
C VAL A 70 -0.72 -5.92 -0.11
N ARG A 71 -1.94 -5.43 0.07
CA ARG A 71 -2.96 -5.49 -1.00
C ARG A 71 -2.86 -4.30 -1.91
N ARG A 72 -2.67 -4.55 -3.21
CA ARG A 72 -2.66 -3.53 -4.26
C ARG A 72 -4.03 -3.42 -4.92
N TYR A 73 -4.62 -2.25 -4.83
CA TYR A 73 -5.89 -1.92 -5.45
C TYR A 73 -5.64 -1.38 -6.85
N ALA A 74 -6.37 -1.82 -7.87
CA ALA A 74 -6.33 -1.07 -9.13
C ALA A 74 -6.99 0.28 -8.91
N LYS A 75 -6.45 1.28 -9.59
CA LYS A 75 -7.03 2.61 -9.70
C LYS A 75 -8.52 2.46 -10.06
N ALA A 76 -9.42 2.97 -9.22
CA ALA A 76 -10.81 3.13 -9.63
C ALA A 76 -10.78 4.03 -10.86
N SER A 77 -11.25 3.51 -11.98
CA SER A 77 -11.09 4.13 -13.29
C SER A 77 -12.08 5.28 -13.48
#